data_AF-K2QHB5-F1
#
_entry.id   AF-K2QHB5-F1
#
_cell.length_a   1.000
_cell.length_b   1.000
_cell.length_c   1.000
_cell.angle_alpha   90.00
_cell.angle_beta   90.00
_cell.angle_gamma   90.00
#
_symmetry.space_group_name_H-M   'P 1'
#
loop_
_entity.id
_entity.type
_entity.pdbx_description
1 polymer ?
#
loop_
_entity_poly.entity_id
_entity_poly.type
_entity_poly.pdbx_seq_one_letter_code
_entity_poly.pdbx_strand_id
1 'polypeptide(L)'
;MNVNISSLPQSNAPSSSSSVVPSDSASQVASTLSEPEASSAQHTVKRRKLRATSTWGHFREAQGDEPRTMSGKLLHYCTRCRNPSWSTHISGNARYHLEKAHHILVREDSKSQNRRQLAIKNAFARTTGKRLQQVRENEMNTLRSVINVDAFREAQMLLSANKHLPLNFVTWPEYQALLAAINPAVEEFLTDSGSTVAADLDRAYDAHQQSVKEWLERAEPRTHCYGRMVFSSAQGLYRCSRPMG
;
A
#
# COMPACT_ATOMS: atom_id res chain seq x y z
N MET A 1 -18.46 -25.18 -62.25
CA MET A 1 -19.17 -23.89 -62.20
C MET A 1 -18.25 -22.93 -61.44
N ASN A 2 -17.65 -22.00 -62.17
CA ASN A 2 -16.68 -21.01 -61.67
C ASN A 2 -17.41 -19.77 -61.18
N VAL A 3 -17.02 -19.25 -60.02
CA VAL A 3 -17.10 -17.83 -59.58
C VAL A 3 -16.49 -17.75 -58.18
N ASN A 4 -15.70 -16.77 -57.75
CA ASN A 4 -14.86 -15.76 -58.37
C ASN A 4 -14.00 -15.24 -57.19
N ILE A 5 -12.67 -15.35 -57.28
CA ILE A 5 -11.72 -14.81 -56.30
C ILE A 5 -11.47 -13.35 -56.66
N SER A 6 -11.59 -12.44 -55.70
CA SER A 6 -11.18 -11.04 -55.87
C SER A 6 -10.25 -10.60 -54.74
N SER A 7 -8.97 -10.72 -55.06
CA SER A 7 -7.81 -9.86 -54.79
C SER A 7 -7.92 -8.62 -53.88
N LEU A 8 -6.92 -8.51 -52.99
CA LEU A 8 -6.35 -7.29 -52.39
C LEU A 8 -5.86 -6.28 -53.44
N PRO A 9 -5.63 -5.02 -53.02
CA PRO A 9 -4.22 -4.56 -53.03
C PRO A 9 -3.75 -3.76 -51.79
N GLN A 10 -2.46 -3.97 -51.50
CA GLN A 10 -1.43 -3.07 -50.94
C GLN A 10 -1.61 -1.58 -51.34
N SER A 11 -1.06 -0.54 -50.69
CA SER A 11 -0.05 -0.34 -49.64
C SER A 11 0.04 1.17 -49.34
N ASN A 12 0.54 1.58 -48.17
CA ASN A 12 1.74 2.44 -48.01
C ASN A 12 1.82 3.10 -46.62
N ALA A 13 2.93 2.85 -45.94
CA ALA A 13 3.45 3.67 -44.86
C ALA A 13 3.96 5.02 -45.41
N PRO A 14 4.22 6.00 -44.52
CA PRO A 14 5.62 6.17 -44.16
C PRO A 14 5.87 6.34 -42.66
N SER A 15 6.99 5.78 -42.24
CA SER A 15 7.67 5.97 -40.96
C SER A 15 8.05 7.43 -40.72
N SER A 16 7.83 7.92 -39.50
CA SER A 16 8.59 9.04 -38.95
C SER A 16 8.88 8.78 -37.48
N SER A 17 10.16 8.53 -37.24
CA SER A 17 10.81 8.42 -35.95
C SER A 17 10.78 9.77 -35.24
N SER A 18 10.40 9.83 -33.96
CA SER A 18 10.86 10.93 -33.10
C SER A 18 10.85 10.54 -31.63
N SER A 19 12.05 10.55 -31.06
CA SER A 19 12.39 10.30 -29.67
C SER A 19 11.75 11.34 -28.75
N VAL A 20 11.04 10.89 -27.71
CA VAL A 20 10.53 11.77 -26.66
C VAL A 20 11.42 11.63 -25.42
N VAL A 21 12.27 12.64 -25.20
CA VAL A 21 12.96 12.87 -23.92
C VAL A 21 12.08 13.73 -23.01
N PRO A 22 11.99 13.47 -21.71
CA PRO A 22 11.30 14.36 -20.78
C PRO A 22 12.14 15.62 -20.50
N SER A 23 11.50 16.77 -20.67
CA SER A 23 12.01 18.10 -20.37
C SER A 23 11.73 18.45 -18.90
N ASP A 24 12.78 18.57 -18.08
CA ASP A 24 12.67 19.09 -16.72
C ASP A 24 12.72 20.62 -16.75
N SER A 25 11.57 21.26 -16.52
CA SER A 25 11.47 22.68 -16.23
C SER A 25 11.16 22.87 -14.75
N ALA A 26 12.18 23.19 -13.95
CA ALA A 26 12.01 23.66 -12.58
C ALA A 26 12.47 25.13 -12.51
N SER A 27 11.49 26.00 -12.29
CA SER A 27 11.63 27.45 -12.21
C SER A 27 12.61 27.91 -11.14
N GLN A 28 13.49 28.83 -11.53
CA GLN A 28 14.23 29.69 -10.62
C GLN A 28 13.32 30.88 -10.24
N VAL A 29 13.11 31.09 -8.95
CA VAL A 29 12.71 32.40 -8.42
C VAL A 29 13.69 32.81 -7.34
N ALA A 30 14.32 33.95 -7.59
CA ALA A 30 15.28 34.62 -6.76
C ALA A 30 14.67 34.95 -5.39
N SER A 31 15.35 34.56 -4.31
CA SER A 31 15.13 35.14 -3.00
C SER A 31 16.26 36.12 -2.70
N THR A 32 15.83 37.30 -2.34
CA THR A 32 16.58 38.53 -2.11
C THR A 32 17.63 38.42 -1.02
N LEU A 33 18.74 39.12 -1.26
CA LEU A 33 19.82 39.44 -0.34
C LEU A 33 19.31 40.00 0.99
N SER A 34 19.86 39.48 2.09
CA SER A 34 20.02 40.22 3.35
C SER A 34 21.32 39.74 3.99
N GLU A 35 22.26 40.68 4.13
CA GLU A 35 23.57 40.51 4.74
C GLU A 35 23.51 40.50 6.28
N PRO A 36 24.61 40.12 6.97
CA PRO A 36 24.56 39.33 8.19
C PRO A 36 24.69 40.15 9.47
N GLU A 37 23.96 39.77 10.52
CA GLU A 37 24.33 40.12 11.89
C GLU A 37 25.24 39.04 12.49
N ALA A 38 26.39 39.51 12.95
CA ALA A 38 27.40 38.74 13.62
C ALA A 38 26.86 38.10 14.89
N SER A 39 26.80 36.76 14.92
CA SER A 39 26.92 36.02 16.17
C SER A 39 27.93 34.90 15.96
N SER A 40 28.99 34.97 16.77
CA SER A 40 30.12 34.06 16.80
C SER A 40 29.66 32.63 17.17
N ALA A 41 29.11 31.93 16.19
CA ALA A 41 28.90 30.50 16.27
C ALA A 41 30.24 29.85 15.93
N GLN A 42 30.97 29.44 16.98
CA GLN A 42 32.13 28.58 16.86
C GLN A 42 31.73 27.32 16.08
N HIS A 43 31.98 27.34 14.77
CA HIS A 43 31.94 26.16 13.91
C HIS A 43 33.03 25.22 14.42
N THR A 44 32.68 24.39 15.41
CA THR A 44 33.45 23.21 15.73
C THR A 44 33.30 22.29 14.53
N VAL A 45 34.25 22.40 13.59
CA VAL A 45 34.39 21.45 12.49
C VAL A 45 34.50 20.10 13.15
N LYS A 46 33.43 19.30 13.09
CA LYS A 46 33.40 17.94 13.64
C LYS A 46 34.49 17.15 12.95
N ARG A 47 35.68 17.11 13.58
CA ARG A 47 36.83 16.34 13.11
C ARG A 47 36.34 14.93 12.85
N ARG A 48 36.48 14.48 11.60
CA ARG A 48 36.10 13.14 11.18
C ARG A 48 36.77 12.16 12.14
N LYS A 49 35.97 11.38 12.89
CA LYS A 49 36.46 10.41 13.88
C LYS A 49 37.53 9.54 13.20
N LEU A 50 38.75 9.55 13.72
CA LEU A 50 39.87 8.78 13.18
C LEU A 50 39.47 7.32 13.11
N ARG A 51 39.46 6.76 11.89
CA ARG A 51 39.36 5.31 11.72
C ARG A 51 40.64 4.69 12.27
N ALA A 52 40.50 3.49 12.82
CA ALA A 52 41.59 2.73 13.43
C ALA A 52 42.14 3.34 14.74
N THR A 53 41.24 3.70 15.66
CA THR A 53 41.59 4.39 16.92
C THR A 53 42.52 3.54 17.79
N SER A 54 42.36 2.22 17.78
CA SER A 54 43.24 1.31 18.53
C SER A 54 44.65 1.28 17.92
N THR A 55 44.74 1.30 16.58
CA THR A 55 46.03 1.32 15.86
C THR A 55 46.79 2.60 16.15
N TRP A 56 46.14 3.76 16.09
CA TRP A 56 46.79 5.05 16.32
C TRP A 56 47.16 5.31 17.79
N GLY A 57 46.61 4.56 18.75
CA GLY A 57 47.01 4.66 20.17
C GLY A 57 48.46 4.24 20.44
N HIS A 58 49.11 3.53 19.50
CA HIS A 58 50.53 3.15 19.60
C HIS A 58 51.49 4.13 18.90
N PHE A 59 50.95 5.23 18.37
CA PHE A 59 51.70 6.22 17.62
C PHE A 59 51.64 7.58 18.29
N ARG A 60 52.67 8.39 18.06
CA ARG A 60 52.81 9.78 18.52
C ARG A 60 52.87 10.73 17.32
N GLU A 61 52.70 12.01 17.60
CA GLU A 61 52.96 13.08 16.63
C GLU A 61 54.48 13.30 16.44
N ALA A 62 54.84 13.99 15.37
CA ALA A 62 56.24 14.33 15.06
C ALA A 62 56.84 15.19 16.18
N GLN A 63 58.08 14.91 16.56
CA GLN A 63 58.81 15.61 17.61
C GLN A 63 60.12 16.20 17.07
N GLY A 64 60.43 17.44 17.45
CA GLY A 64 61.66 18.11 17.02
C GLY A 64 61.68 18.38 15.52
N ASP A 65 62.73 17.92 14.85
CA ASP A 65 63.00 18.09 13.41
C ASP A 65 62.36 17.01 12.52
N GLU A 66 61.49 16.16 13.10
CA GLU A 66 60.78 15.14 12.34
C GLU A 66 59.72 15.77 11.39
N PRO A 67 59.62 15.31 10.13
CA PRO A 67 58.62 15.83 9.20
C PRO A 67 57.20 15.53 9.71
N ARG A 68 56.39 16.60 9.83
CA ARG A 68 54.98 16.49 10.25
C ARG A 68 54.09 15.93 9.16
N THR A 69 54.39 16.23 7.91
CA THR A 69 53.59 15.80 6.77
C THR A 69 54.48 15.22 5.68
N MET A 70 53.95 14.20 5.01
CA MET A 70 54.52 13.68 3.76
C MET A 70 53.42 13.77 2.71
N SER A 71 53.71 14.48 1.62
CA SER A 71 52.77 14.66 0.49
C SER A 71 51.39 15.16 0.94
N GLY A 72 51.36 16.14 1.86
CA GLY A 72 50.13 16.74 2.39
C GLY A 72 49.36 15.89 3.41
N LYS A 73 49.86 14.71 3.79
CA LYS A 73 49.23 13.83 4.80
C LYS A 73 50.03 13.84 6.10
N LEU A 74 49.33 13.87 7.23
CA LEU A 74 49.93 13.84 8.57
C LEU A 74 50.64 12.51 8.82
N LEU A 75 51.90 12.58 9.23
CA LEU A 75 52.69 11.41 9.63
C LEU A 75 52.49 11.10 11.12
N HIS A 76 52.39 9.82 11.43
CA HIS A 76 52.35 9.29 12.77
C HIS A 76 53.60 8.44 13.02
N TYR A 77 54.30 8.71 14.13
CA TYR A 77 55.56 8.08 14.50
C TYR A 77 55.33 6.99 15.53
N CYS A 78 56.02 5.86 15.43
CA CYS A 78 55.90 4.80 16.43
C CYS A 78 56.45 5.27 17.78
N THR A 79 55.71 5.08 18.86
CA THR A 79 56.15 5.48 20.21
C THR A 79 57.35 4.64 20.69
N ARG A 80 57.50 3.41 20.17
CA ARG A 80 58.53 2.45 20.58
C ARG A 80 59.82 2.49 19.73
N CYS A 81 59.77 2.94 18.49
CA CYS A 81 60.96 3.09 17.63
C CYS A 81 61.51 4.51 17.70
N ARG A 82 62.57 4.72 18.49
CA ARG A 82 63.24 6.03 18.62
C ARG A 82 64.50 6.17 17.77
N ASN A 83 65.23 5.08 17.49
CA ASN A 83 66.42 5.13 16.64
C ASN A 83 66.67 3.79 15.92
N PRO A 84 66.45 3.68 14.60
CA PRO A 84 65.84 4.69 13.73
C PRO A 84 64.35 4.90 14.05
N SER A 85 63.85 6.12 13.86
CA SER A 85 62.43 6.42 14.02
C SER A 85 61.62 5.87 12.86
N TRP A 86 60.45 5.31 13.15
CA TRP A 86 59.56 4.74 12.13
C TRP A 86 58.27 5.56 12.06
N SER A 87 57.85 5.95 10.86
CA SER A 87 56.65 6.76 10.64
C SER A 87 55.80 6.27 9.48
N THR A 88 54.51 6.54 9.56
CA THR A 88 53.57 6.27 8.47
C THR A 88 52.33 7.14 8.57
N HIS A 89 51.63 7.32 7.45
CA HIS A 89 50.29 7.92 7.40
C HIS A 89 49.21 6.88 7.06
N ILE A 90 49.58 5.62 6.82
CA ILE A 90 48.68 4.55 6.36
C ILE A 90 48.46 3.56 7.50
N SER A 91 47.21 3.37 7.92
CA SER A 91 46.86 2.49 9.05
C SER A 91 47.17 1.00 8.81
N GLY A 92 47.20 0.56 7.55
CA GLY A 92 47.64 -0.80 7.17
C GLY A 92 49.11 -1.04 7.48
N ASN A 93 49.98 -0.11 7.04
CA ASN A 93 51.41 -0.17 7.31
C ASN A 93 51.69 -0.06 8.82
N ALA A 94 50.95 0.80 9.52
CA ALA A 94 51.03 0.93 10.97
C ALA A 94 50.79 -0.40 11.69
N ARG A 95 49.71 -1.11 11.34
CA ARG A 95 49.42 -2.45 11.90
C ARG A 95 50.50 -3.47 11.56
N TYR A 96 50.95 -3.51 10.31
CA TYR A 96 52.01 -4.42 9.89
C TYR A 96 53.32 -4.19 10.68
N HIS A 97 53.70 -2.93 10.88
CA HIS A 97 54.85 -2.58 11.69
C HIS A 97 54.70 -3.01 13.15
N LEU A 98 53.54 -2.72 13.78
CA LEU A 98 53.27 -3.17 15.15
C LEU A 98 53.35 -4.70 15.28
N GLU A 99 52.85 -5.44 14.30
CA GLU A 99 52.88 -6.91 14.29
C GLU A 99 54.30 -7.46 14.10
N LYS A 100 55.10 -6.89 13.19
CA LYS A 100 56.42 -7.42 12.84
C LYS A 100 57.55 -6.93 13.75
N ALA A 101 57.55 -5.65 14.11
CA ALA A 101 58.62 -5.04 14.91
C ALA A 101 58.35 -5.10 16.41
N HIS A 102 57.09 -5.20 16.82
CA HIS A 102 56.70 -5.16 18.23
C HIS A 102 55.83 -6.35 18.68
N HIS A 103 55.49 -7.27 17.77
CA HIS A 103 54.63 -8.42 18.05
C HIS A 103 53.26 -8.05 18.67
N ILE A 104 52.74 -6.87 18.30
CA ILE A 104 51.45 -6.37 18.78
C ILE A 104 50.42 -6.47 17.68
N LEU A 105 49.42 -7.30 17.91
CA LEU A 105 48.34 -7.55 16.99
C LEU A 105 47.15 -6.66 17.36
N VAL A 106 47.02 -5.54 16.67
CA VAL A 106 45.91 -4.59 16.89
C VAL A 106 44.68 -5.00 16.08
N ARG A 107 43.58 -5.30 16.77
CA ARG A 107 42.29 -5.62 16.17
C ARG A 107 41.34 -4.44 16.36
N GLU A 108 40.88 -3.86 15.25
CA GLU A 108 39.89 -2.79 15.30
C GLU A 108 38.48 -3.35 15.54
N ASP A 109 37.70 -2.65 16.37
CA ASP A 109 36.32 -3.01 16.65
C ASP A 109 35.44 -2.82 15.39
N SER A 110 35.13 -3.93 14.70
CA SER A 110 34.22 -3.98 13.54
C SER A 110 32.74 -3.76 13.90
N LYS A 111 32.44 -3.53 15.18
CA LYS A 111 31.09 -3.38 15.75
C LYS A 111 30.27 -2.33 14.99
N SER A 112 30.89 -1.25 14.51
CA SER A 112 30.21 -0.20 13.74
C SER A 112 29.78 -0.65 12.34
N GLN A 113 30.62 -1.44 11.65
CA GLN A 113 30.30 -2.00 10.34
C GLN A 113 29.19 -3.06 10.45
N ASN A 114 29.23 -3.89 11.48
CA ASN A 114 28.16 -4.87 11.76
C ASN A 114 26.83 -4.20 12.10
N ARG A 115 26.84 -3.13 12.91
CA ARG A 115 25.62 -2.34 13.19
C ARG A 115 25.03 -1.71 11.94
N ARG A 116 25.87 -1.17 11.05
CA ARG A 116 25.42 -0.61 9.76
C ARG A 116 24.81 -1.68 8.87
N GLN A 117 25.47 -2.84 8.73
CA GLN A 117 24.93 -3.95 7.94
C GLN A 117 23.61 -4.46 8.50
N LEU A 118 23.47 -4.56 9.82
CA LEU A 118 22.23 -4.94 10.48
C LEU A 118 21.12 -3.91 10.24
N ALA A 119 21.42 -2.62 10.34
CA ALA A 119 20.46 -1.56 10.05
C ALA A 119 19.95 -1.62 8.60
N ILE A 120 20.85 -1.90 7.65
CA ILE A 120 20.51 -2.07 6.23
C ILE A 120 19.59 -3.29 6.05
N LYS A 121 19.94 -4.46 6.63
CA LYS A 121 19.10 -5.66 6.57
C LYS A 121 17.70 -5.41 7.15
N ASN A 122 17.63 -4.74 8.30
CA ASN A 122 16.36 -4.40 8.94
C ASN A 122 15.52 -3.41 8.11
N ALA A 123 16.16 -2.46 7.44
CA ALA A 123 15.48 -1.54 6.54
C ALA A 123 14.83 -2.30 5.37
N PHE A 124 15.56 -3.21 4.72
CA PHE A 124 15.02 -4.05 3.66
C PHE A 124 13.88 -4.94 4.15
N ALA A 125 14.04 -5.61 5.30
CA ALA A 125 12.99 -6.45 5.86
C ALA A 125 11.69 -5.66 6.12
N ARG A 126 11.80 -4.44 6.64
CA ARG A 126 10.66 -3.54 6.85
C ARG A 126 10.00 -3.12 5.54
N THR A 127 10.79 -2.76 4.53
CA THR A 127 10.27 -2.37 3.21
C THR A 127 9.55 -3.52 2.53
N THR A 128 10.11 -4.73 2.58
CA THR A 128 9.47 -5.94 2.04
C THR A 128 8.16 -6.23 2.76
N GLY A 129 8.15 -6.17 4.10
CA GLY A 129 6.93 -6.38 4.89
C GLY A 129 5.83 -5.37 4.55
N LYS A 130 6.18 -4.07 4.44
CA LYS A 130 5.23 -3.02 4.04
C LYS A 130 4.68 -3.24 2.64
N ARG A 131 5.53 -3.61 1.68
CA ARG A 131 5.11 -3.87 0.30
C ARG A 131 4.16 -5.05 0.21
N LEU A 132 4.44 -6.14 0.92
CA LEU A 132 3.55 -7.30 0.96
C LEU A 132 2.18 -6.95 1.56
N GLN A 133 2.17 -6.16 2.64
CA GLN A 133 0.92 -5.69 3.23
C GLN A 133 0.13 -4.80 2.26
N GLN A 134 0.81 -3.88 1.57
CA GLN A 134 0.18 -2.99 0.60
C GLN A 134 -0.40 -3.77 -0.59
N VAL A 135 0.31 -4.79 -1.09
CA VAL A 135 -0.20 -5.66 -2.15
C VAL A 135 -1.47 -6.39 -1.69
N ARG A 136 -1.44 -7.00 -0.50
CA ARG A 136 -2.61 -7.69 0.07
C ARG A 136 -3.80 -6.74 0.26
N GLU A 137 -3.55 -5.53 0.76
CA GLU A 137 -4.60 -4.53 0.97
C GLU A 137 -5.19 -4.05 -0.36
N ASN A 138 -4.35 -3.84 -1.38
CA ASN A 138 -4.81 -3.50 -2.72
C ASN A 138 -5.65 -4.62 -3.34
N GLU A 139 -5.21 -5.88 -3.21
CA GLU A 139 -5.97 -7.05 -3.65
C GLU A 139 -7.35 -7.12 -2.97
N MET A 140 -7.41 -6.90 -1.65
CA MET A 140 -8.66 -6.84 -0.90
C MET A 140 -9.54 -5.68 -1.36
N ASN A 141 -8.97 -4.50 -1.61
CA ASN A 141 -9.72 -3.35 -2.12
C ASN A 141 -10.31 -3.60 -3.50
N THR A 142 -9.56 -4.26 -4.40
CA THR A 142 -10.08 -4.68 -5.70
C THR A 142 -11.25 -5.65 -5.52
N LEU A 143 -11.12 -6.65 -4.63
CA LEU A 143 -12.18 -7.62 -4.36
C LEU A 143 -13.43 -6.99 -3.75
N ARG A 144 -13.30 -5.94 -2.93
CA ARG A 144 -14.42 -5.11 -2.45
C ARG A 144 -15.11 -4.38 -3.60
N SER A 145 -14.35 -3.75 -4.49
CA SER A 145 -14.92 -2.95 -5.59
C SER A 145 -15.72 -3.75 -6.62
N VAL A 146 -15.49 -5.06 -6.70
CA VAL A 146 -16.20 -5.95 -7.63
C VAL A 146 -17.59 -6.35 -7.08
N ILE A 147 -17.82 -6.23 -5.77
CA ILE A 147 -19.09 -6.60 -5.16
C ILE A 147 -20.13 -5.51 -5.44
N ASN A 148 -21.16 -5.87 -6.20
CA ASN A 148 -22.37 -5.06 -6.29
C ASN A 148 -23.24 -5.36 -5.05
N VAL A 149 -23.23 -4.45 -4.08
CA VAL A 149 -23.93 -4.62 -2.79
C VAL A 149 -25.44 -4.66 -2.96
N ASP A 150 -25.99 -3.85 -3.85
CA ASP A 150 -27.45 -3.79 -4.09
C ASP A 150 -27.94 -5.12 -4.67
N ALA A 151 -27.27 -5.63 -5.70
CA ALA A 151 -27.60 -6.93 -6.31
C ALA A 151 -27.39 -8.08 -5.32
N PHE A 152 -26.38 -8.00 -4.45
CA PHE A 152 -26.14 -8.98 -3.40
C PHE A 152 -27.29 -9.02 -2.38
N ARG A 153 -27.75 -7.85 -1.91
CA ARG A 153 -28.90 -7.72 -1.00
C ARG A 153 -30.20 -8.21 -1.64
N GLU A 154 -30.43 -7.82 -2.89
CA GLU A 154 -31.58 -8.27 -3.67
C GLU A 154 -31.61 -9.80 -3.81
N ALA A 155 -30.47 -10.41 -4.13
CA ALA A 155 -30.37 -11.87 -4.22
C ALA A 155 -30.71 -12.56 -2.89
N GLN A 156 -30.29 -12.00 -1.75
CA GLN A 156 -30.64 -12.52 -0.42
C GLN A 156 -32.15 -12.43 -0.14
N MET A 157 -32.77 -11.30 -0.50
CA MET A 157 -34.21 -11.11 -0.39
C MET A 157 -34.97 -12.12 -1.27
N LEU A 158 -34.56 -12.29 -2.52
CA LEU A 158 -35.19 -13.22 -3.47
C LEU A 158 -35.04 -14.67 -3.05
N LEU A 159 -33.91 -15.06 -2.47
CA LEU A 159 -33.71 -16.38 -1.89
C LEU A 159 -34.72 -16.64 -0.76
N SER A 160 -34.93 -15.66 0.12
CA SER A 160 -35.95 -15.76 1.18
C SER A 160 -37.36 -15.86 0.59
N ALA A 161 -37.72 -14.94 -0.30
CA ALA A 161 -39.07 -14.82 -0.85
C ALA A 161 -39.46 -15.99 -1.76
N ASN A 162 -38.57 -16.41 -2.66
CA ASN A 162 -38.90 -17.39 -3.70
C ASN A 162 -38.55 -18.84 -3.33
N LYS A 163 -37.60 -19.05 -2.40
CA LYS A 163 -37.16 -20.39 -1.98
C LYS A 163 -37.59 -20.72 -0.56
N HIS A 164 -38.38 -19.85 0.07
CA HIS A 164 -38.92 -20.03 1.42
C HIS A 164 -37.83 -20.29 2.46
N LEU A 165 -36.65 -19.67 2.27
CA LEU A 165 -35.59 -19.73 3.27
C LEU A 165 -35.95 -18.83 4.46
N PRO A 166 -35.65 -19.27 5.69
CA PRO A 166 -35.88 -18.44 6.87
C PRO A 166 -34.94 -17.24 6.83
N LEU A 167 -35.39 -16.06 7.26
CA LEU A 167 -34.61 -14.82 7.13
C LEU A 167 -33.24 -14.85 7.83
N ASN A 168 -33.07 -15.73 8.83
CA ASN A 168 -31.79 -15.94 9.50
C ASN A 168 -30.80 -16.82 8.70
N PHE A 169 -31.15 -17.30 7.51
CA PHE A 169 -30.23 -18.10 6.68
C PHE A 169 -28.93 -17.35 6.34
N VAL A 170 -28.98 -16.02 6.29
CA VAL A 170 -27.81 -15.16 6.05
C VAL A 170 -26.75 -15.26 7.15
N THR A 171 -27.13 -15.71 8.35
CA THR A 171 -26.22 -15.91 9.48
C THR A 171 -25.72 -17.36 9.58
N TRP A 172 -26.11 -18.24 8.65
CA TRP A 172 -25.66 -19.63 8.67
C TRP A 172 -24.18 -19.72 8.28
N PRO A 173 -23.36 -20.43 9.05
CA PRO A 173 -21.92 -20.49 8.80
C PRO A 173 -21.61 -21.16 7.44
N GLU A 174 -22.41 -22.11 6.98
CA GLU A 174 -22.23 -22.76 5.68
C GLU A 174 -22.47 -21.79 4.52
N TYR A 175 -23.49 -20.93 4.64
CA TYR A 175 -23.79 -19.90 3.65
C TYR A 175 -22.68 -18.85 3.60
N GLN A 176 -22.24 -18.37 4.77
CA GLN A 176 -21.16 -17.40 4.87
C GLN A 176 -19.83 -17.96 4.36
N ALA A 177 -19.52 -19.22 4.70
CA ALA A 177 -18.32 -19.91 4.21
C ALA A 177 -18.34 -20.10 2.69
N LEU A 178 -19.50 -20.42 2.10
CA LEU A 178 -19.65 -20.52 0.65
C LEU A 178 -19.36 -19.19 -0.04
N LEU A 179 -19.92 -18.08 0.48
CA LEU A 179 -19.68 -16.75 -0.06
C LEU A 179 -18.21 -16.34 0.10
N ALA A 180 -17.62 -16.58 1.26
CA ALA A 180 -16.22 -16.26 1.54
C ALA A 180 -15.24 -17.07 0.68
N ALA A 181 -15.60 -18.31 0.33
CA ALA A 181 -14.81 -19.14 -0.60
C ALA A 181 -14.79 -18.58 -2.03
N ILE A 182 -15.85 -17.88 -2.45
CA ILE A 182 -15.93 -17.22 -3.76
C ILE A 182 -15.20 -15.86 -3.72
N ASN A 183 -15.50 -15.04 -2.71
CA ASN A 183 -14.85 -13.76 -2.50
C ASN A 183 -14.68 -13.49 -0.99
N PRO A 184 -13.44 -13.50 -0.47
CA PRO A 184 -13.20 -13.27 0.96
C PRO A 184 -13.57 -11.85 1.40
N ALA A 185 -13.62 -10.87 0.49
CA ALA A 185 -14.03 -9.50 0.82
C ALA A 185 -15.53 -9.37 1.15
N VAL A 186 -16.34 -10.42 0.92
CA VAL A 186 -17.76 -10.41 1.24
C VAL A 186 -18.04 -10.28 2.73
N GLU A 187 -17.07 -10.67 3.59
CA GLU A 187 -17.21 -10.70 5.05
C GLU A 187 -17.67 -9.34 5.62
N GLU A 188 -17.20 -8.24 5.05
CA GLU A 188 -17.59 -6.87 5.45
C GLU A 188 -19.04 -6.50 5.11
N PHE A 189 -19.66 -7.24 4.18
CA PHE A 189 -21.02 -7.02 3.70
C PHE A 189 -22.00 -8.05 4.26
N LEU A 190 -21.51 -9.09 4.95
CA LEU A 190 -22.36 -10.08 5.58
C LEU A 190 -23.21 -9.41 6.66
N THR A 191 -24.40 -9.97 6.85
CA THR A 191 -25.35 -9.48 7.85
C THR A 191 -25.39 -10.43 9.02
N ASP A 192 -25.24 -9.87 10.21
CA ASP A 192 -25.21 -10.64 11.45
C ASP A 192 -26.61 -10.94 12.02
N SER A 193 -27.66 -10.42 11.38
CA SER A 193 -29.05 -10.59 11.81
C SER A 193 -30.02 -10.72 10.63
N GLY A 194 -30.94 -11.68 10.71
CA GLY A 194 -32.05 -11.80 9.77
C GLY A 194 -33.00 -10.59 9.77
N SER A 195 -32.97 -9.74 10.81
CA SER A 195 -33.79 -8.52 10.89
C SER A 195 -33.46 -7.51 9.79
N THR A 196 -32.21 -7.45 9.32
CA THR A 196 -31.84 -6.54 8.23
C THR A 196 -32.46 -6.99 6.92
N VAL A 197 -32.46 -8.31 6.65
CA VAL A 197 -33.15 -8.87 5.47
C VAL A 197 -34.65 -8.60 5.54
N ALA A 198 -35.25 -8.69 6.73
CA ALA A 198 -36.65 -8.31 6.94
C ALA A 198 -36.89 -6.83 6.60
N ALA A 199 -36.06 -5.92 7.12
CA ALA A 199 -36.18 -4.49 6.86
C ALA A 199 -35.95 -4.13 5.38
N ASP A 200 -35.04 -4.82 4.69
CA ASP A 200 -34.82 -4.65 3.25
C ASP A 200 -36.03 -5.15 2.44
N LEU A 201 -36.62 -6.28 2.84
CA LEU A 201 -37.86 -6.80 2.24
C LEU A 201 -39.03 -5.84 2.43
N ASP A 202 -39.22 -5.31 3.64
CA ASP A 202 -40.28 -4.35 3.94
C ASP A 202 -40.12 -3.09 3.08
N ARG A 203 -38.89 -2.57 2.98
CA ARG A 203 -38.59 -1.40 2.14
C ARG A 203 -38.84 -1.66 0.65
N ALA A 204 -38.46 -2.84 0.17
CA ALA A 204 -38.70 -3.25 -1.22
C ALA A 204 -40.19 -3.40 -1.50
N TYR A 205 -40.95 -3.96 -0.55
CA TYR A 205 -42.40 -4.09 -0.63
C TYR A 205 -43.09 -2.72 -0.67
N ASP A 206 -42.73 -1.82 0.25
CA ASP A 206 -43.30 -0.46 0.31
C ASP A 206 -43.03 0.32 -0.98
N ALA A 207 -41.80 0.23 -1.51
CA ALA A 207 -41.42 0.86 -2.78
C ALA A 207 -42.22 0.29 -3.96
N HIS A 208 -42.43 -1.03 -4.00
CA HIS A 208 -43.26 -1.66 -5.03
C HIS A 208 -44.73 -1.25 -4.90
N GLN A 209 -45.28 -1.25 -3.69
CA GLN A 209 -46.66 -0.82 -3.41
C GLN A 209 -46.89 0.62 -3.86
N GLN A 210 -45.96 1.52 -3.56
CA GLN A 210 -46.02 2.92 -3.98
C GLN A 210 -45.97 3.06 -5.50
N SER A 211 -45.08 2.30 -6.16
CA SER A 211 -44.99 2.28 -7.63
C SER A 211 -46.28 1.79 -8.29
N VAL A 212 -46.90 0.75 -7.75
CA VAL A 212 -48.19 0.22 -8.24
C VAL A 212 -49.30 1.24 -8.02
N LYS A 213 -49.34 1.91 -6.87
CA LYS A 213 -50.32 2.95 -6.59
C LYS A 213 -50.22 4.11 -7.58
N GLU A 214 -49.01 4.60 -7.82
CA GLU A 214 -48.77 5.66 -8.81
C GLU A 214 -49.16 5.21 -10.23
N TRP A 215 -48.86 3.97 -10.58
CA TRP A 215 -49.27 3.41 -11.87
C TRP A 215 -50.79 3.36 -12.01
N LEU A 216 -51.51 2.93 -10.97
CA LEU A 216 -52.97 2.92 -10.94
C LEU A 216 -53.59 4.33 -11.01
N GLU A 217 -52.98 5.32 -10.37
CA GLU A 217 -53.43 6.72 -10.40
C GLU A 217 -53.23 7.37 -11.78
N ARG A 218 -52.16 6.98 -12.51
CA ARG A 218 -51.89 7.46 -13.88
C ARG A 218 -52.72 6.74 -14.94
N ALA A 219 -53.12 5.50 -14.69
CA ALA A 219 -53.99 4.77 -15.60
C ALA A 219 -55.39 5.40 -15.57
N GLU A 220 -55.91 5.85 -16.72
CA GLU A 220 -57.29 6.30 -16.80
C GLU A 220 -58.24 5.18 -16.33
N PRO A 221 -59.26 5.47 -15.52
CA PRO A 221 -60.12 4.45 -14.93
C PRO A 221 -61.01 3.84 -16.00
N ARG A 222 -60.53 2.80 -16.70
CA ARG A 222 -61.35 1.92 -17.54
C ARG A 222 -61.79 0.65 -16.82
N THR A 223 -61.48 0.51 -15.54
CA THR A 223 -61.88 -0.65 -14.74
C THR A 223 -62.79 -0.22 -13.60
N HIS A 224 -64.09 -0.45 -13.78
CA HIS A 224 -64.99 -0.72 -12.66
C HIS A 224 -64.44 -1.92 -11.86
N CYS A 225 -63.71 -1.66 -10.78
CA CYS A 225 -63.36 -2.70 -9.82
C CYS A 225 -64.57 -2.92 -8.91
N TYR A 226 -65.34 -3.98 -9.19
CA TYR A 226 -66.47 -4.41 -8.36
C TYR A 226 -65.99 -4.89 -6.98
N GLY A 227 -66.67 -4.43 -5.93
CA GLY A 227 -66.84 -5.16 -4.67
C GLY A 227 -65.86 -4.85 -3.55
N ARG A 228 -66.26 -3.97 -2.63
CA ARG A 228 -65.67 -3.81 -1.30
C ARG A 228 -65.83 -5.12 -0.51
N MET A 229 -64.79 -5.95 -0.41
CA MET A 229 -64.76 -7.05 0.56
C MET A 229 -64.63 -6.44 1.96
N VAL A 230 -65.72 -6.45 2.73
CA VAL A 230 -65.69 -6.10 4.15
C VAL A 230 -65.28 -7.35 4.92
N PHE A 231 -64.14 -7.27 5.60
CA PHE A 231 -63.64 -8.30 6.50
C PHE A 231 -64.59 -8.43 7.71
N SER A 232 -65.20 -9.60 7.92
CA SER A 232 -65.89 -9.93 9.17
C SER A 232 -65.17 -11.12 9.79
N SER A 233 -64.49 -10.88 10.91
CA SER A 233 -63.55 -11.81 11.56
C SER A 233 -64.18 -13.04 12.23
N ALA A 234 -65.44 -13.36 11.94
CA ALA A 234 -66.16 -14.39 12.70
C ALA A 234 -66.31 -15.73 11.97
N GLN A 235 -66.55 -15.80 10.65
CA GLN A 235 -66.88 -17.07 9.99
C GLN A 235 -66.44 -17.03 8.52
N GLY A 236 -65.42 -17.80 8.16
CA GLY A 236 -64.82 -17.84 6.83
C GLY A 236 -65.72 -18.47 5.76
N LEU A 237 -66.76 -17.74 5.33
CA LEU A 237 -67.60 -18.10 4.19
C LEU A 237 -67.77 -16.89 3.27
N TYR A 238 -67.31 -17.04 2.03
CA TYR A 238 -67.51 -16.06 0.96
C TYR A 238 -68.96 -16.14 0.48
N ARG A 239 -69.74 -15.06 0.63
CA ARG A 239 -71.04 -14.91 -0.03
C ARG A 239 -71.01 -13.72 -0.98
N CYS A 240 -71.09 -14.01 -2.28
CA CYS A 240 -71.34 -12.99 -3.29
C CYS A 240 -72.81 -12.58 -3.24
N SER A 241 -73.09 -11.35 -2.79
CA SER A 241 -74.39 -10.71 -2.99
C SER A 241 -74.41 -10.06 -4.37
N ARG A 242 -75.26 -10.55 -5.29
CA ARG A 242 -75.56 -9.87 -6.55
C ARG A 242 -76.23 -8.51 -6.28
N PRO A 243 -75.94 -7.45 -7.06
CA PRO A 243 -76.82 -6.29 -7.11
C PRO A 243 -78.12 -6.69 -7.83
N MET A 244 -79.26 -6.43 -7.20
CA MET A 244 -80.52 -6.25 -7.93
C MET A 244 -80.41 -4.94 -8.72
N GLY A 245 -80.82 -4.99 -9.99
CA GLY A 245 -80.71 -3.89 -10.95
C GLY A 245 -81.55 -2.66 -10.61
#